data_AF-A0A7C1VPL5-F1
#
_entry.id   AF-A0A7C1VPL5-F1
#
_cell.length_a   1.000
_cell.length_b   1.000
_cell.length_c   1.000
_cell.angle_alpha   90.00
_cell.angle_beta   90.00
_cell.angle_gamma   90.00
#
_symmetry.space_group_name_H-M   'P 1'
#
loop_
_entity.id
_entity.type
_entity.pdbx_description
1 polymer ?
#
loop_
_entity_poly.entity_id
_entity_poly.type
_entity_poly.pdbx_seq_one_letter_code
_entity_poly.pdbx_strand_id
1 'polypeptide(L)'
;MIPMLTLGIPGDPITAILLGALMIQGLTPGPLLFQNNAQFVYSVFWAFLAANIFNLILTLSTIRIWVKILQVPKRILLPIIGIL
;
A
#
# COMPACT_ATOMS: atom_id res chain seq x y z
N MET A 1 2.63 -4.82 -6.00
CA MET A 1 2.69 -5.97 -5.05
C MET A 1 2.71 -7.32 -5.76
N ILE A 2 1.75 -7.61 -6.65
CA ILE A 2 1.67 -8.91 -7.36
C ILE A 2 2.96 -9.24 -8.14
N PRO A 3 3.55 -8.34 -8.95
CA PRO A 3 4.76 -8.65 -9.72
C PRO A 3 5.98 -8.88 -8.83
N MET A 4 6.05 -8.20 -7.69
CA MET A 4 7.16 -8.35 -6.75
C MET A 4 7.14 -9.75 -6.14
N LEU A 5 5.98 -10.25 -5.69
CA LEU A 5 5.88 -11.59 -5.12
C LEU A 5 6.12 -12.70 -6.15
N THR A 6 5.67 -12.51 -7.41
CA THR A 6 5.77 -13.55 -8.45
C THR A 6 7.09 -13.54 -9.22
N LEU A 7 7.64 -12.38 -9.52
CA LEU A 7 8.86 -12.23 -10.33
C LEU A 7 10.09 -11.82 -9.51
N GLY A 8 9.91 -11.41 -8.25
CA GLY A 8 11.00 -10.86 -7.43
C GLY A 8 11.49 -9.50 -7.91
N ILE A 9 10.76 -8.81 -8.80
CA ILE A 9 11.14 -7.51 -9.36
C ILE A 9 10.23 -6.42 -8.78
N PRO A 10 10.78 -5.40 -8.12
CA PRO A 10 9.99 -4.29 -7.60
C PRO A 10 9.49 -3.40 -8.73
N GLY A 11 8.23 -2.94 -8.62
CA GLY A 11 7.59 -2.05 -9.61
C GLY A 11 7.53 -0.58 -9.17
N ASP A 12 7.80 -0.30 -7.89
CA ASP A 12 7.77 1.02 -7.29
C ASP A 12 8.71 1.06 -6.05
N PRO A 13 9.10 2.24 -5.55
CA PRO A 13 10.02 2.34 -4.41
C PRO A 13 9.53 1.66 -3.13
N ILE A 14 8.22 1.66 -2.87
CA ILE A 14 7.65 1.07 -1.65
C ILE A 14 7.73 -0.47 -1.75
N THR A 15 7.43 -1.04 -2.92
CA THR A 15 7.59 -2.49 -3.11
C THR A 15 9.05 -2.96 -3.10
N ALA A 16 10.01 -2.10 -3.45
CA ALA A 16 11.44 -2.40 -3.28
C ALA A 16 11.85 -2.49 -1.81
N ILE A 17 11.38 -1.56 -0.97
CA ILE A 17 11.62 -1.60 0.49
C ILE A 17 11.04 -2.88 1.08
N LEU A 18 9.83 -3.25 0.68
CA LEU A 18 9.20 -4.48 1.17
C LEU A 18 9.95 -5.74 0.71
N LEU A 19 10.44 -5.77 -0.53
CA LEU A 19 11.28 -6.87 -1.01
C LEU A 19 12.53 -7.04 -0.14
N GLY A 20 13.20 -5.93 0.22
CA GLY A 20 14.32 -5.96 1.17
C GLY A 20 13.92 -6.51 2.54
N ALA A 21 12.78 -6.08 3.08
CA ALA A 21 12.27 -6.57 4.36
C ALA A 21 11.96 -8.07 4.35
N LEU A 22 11.38 -8.59 3.26
CA LEU A 22 11.10 -10.02 3.11
C LEU A 22 12.39 -10.85 3.02
N MET A 23 13.39 -10.37 2.27
CA MET A 23 14.69 -11.03 2.16
C MET A 23 15.42 -11.08 3.51
N ILE A 24 15.31 -10.04 4.34
CA ILE A 24 15.86 -10.04 5.72
C ILE A 24 15.21 -11.14 6.57
N GLN A 25 13.93 -11.45 6.33
CA GLN A 25 13.23 -12.56 7.01
C GLN A 25 13.50 -13.93 6.37
N GLY A 26 14.41 -14.03 5.40
CA GLY A 26 14.74 -15.28 4.71
C GLY A 26 13.69 -15.70 3.67
N LEU A 27 12.74 -14.83 3.33
CA LEU A 27 11.72 -15.08 2.32
C LEU A 27 12.18 -14.45 1.00
N THR A 28 12.57 -15.29 0.04
CA THR A 28 12.97 -14.84 -1.30
C THR A 28 11.75 -14.76 -2.22
N PRO A 29 11.28 -13.56 -2.59
CA PRO A 29 10.13 -13.42 -3.48
C PRO A 29 10.45 -13.94 -4.89
N GLY A 30 9.46 -14.51 -5.56
CA GLY A 30 9.60 -15.22 -6.82
C GLY A 30 8.72 -16.48 -6.88
N PRO A 31 8.78 -17.27 -7.97
CA PRO A 31 7.93 -18.45 -8.13
C PRO A 31 8.20 -19.53 -7.08
N LEU A 32 9.42 -19.57 -6.53
CA LEU A 32 9.80 -20.50 -5.45
C LEU A 32 9.12 -20.16 -4.11
N LEU A 33 8.78 -18.90 -3.86
CA LEU A 33 8.04 -18.48 -2.65
C LEU A 33 6.65 -19.14 -2.61
N PHE A 34 6.01 -19.27 -3.78
CA PHE A 34 4.70 -19.90 -3.92
C PHE A 34 4.76 -21.42 -3.68
N GLN A 35 5.89 -22.07 -3.96
CA GLN A 35 6.06 -23.50 -3.74
C GLN A 35 6.44 -23.80 -2.29
N ASN A 36 7.41 -23.07 -1.73
CA ASN A 36 7.95 -23.33 -0.40
C ASN A 36 7.11 -22.70 0.72
N ASN A 37 6.44 -21.58 0.46
CA ASN A 37 5.74 -20.78 1.46
C ASN A 37 4.35 -20.34 0.99
N ALA A 38 3.61 -21.25 0.34
CA ALA A 38 2.28 -20.98 -0.21
C ALA A 38 1.33 -20.31 0.82
N GLN A 39 1.33 -20.80 2.06
CA GLN A 39 0.48 -20.27 3.14
C GLN A 39 0.77 -18.79 3.43
N PHE A 40 2.03 -18.37 3.43
CA PHE A 40 2.42 -16.97 3.61
C PHE A 40 1.93 -16.11 2.45
N VAL A 41 2.07 -16.61 1.22
CA VAL A 41 1.63 -15.87 0.04
C VAL A 41 0.12 -15.66 0.04
N TYR A 42 -0.66 -16.70 0.37
CA TYR A 42 -2.11 -16.59 0.47
C TYR A 42 -2.56 -15.68 1.62
N SER A 43 -1.87 -15.69 2.77
CA SER A 43 -2.20 -14.77 3.86
C SER A 43 -1.95 -13.31 3.48
N VAL A 44 -0.87 -13.02 2.74
CA VAL A 44 -0.61 -11.68 2.20
C VAL A 44 -1.68 -11.26 1.19
N PHE A 45 -2.15 -12.16 0.34
CA PHE A 45 -3.27 -11.85 -0.58
C PHE A 45 -4.56 -11.53 0.16
N TRP A 46 -4.92 -12.32 1.18
CA TRP A 46 -6.08 -12.04 2.02
C TRP A 46 -5.94 -10.71 2.76
N ALA A 47 -4.76 -10.41 3.32
CA ALA A 47 -4.49 -9.14 3.98
C ALA A 47 -4.57 -7.97 3.00
N PHE A 48 -4.06 -8.11 1.78
CA PHE A 48 -4.14 -7.08 0.75
C PHE A 48 -5.59 -6.82 0.33
N LEU A 49 -6.39 -7.87 0.16
CA LEU A 49 -7.80 -7.75 -0.17
C LEU A 49 -8.57 -7.06 0.96
N ALA A 50 -8.35 -7.49 2.21
CA ALA A 50 -8.95 -6.85 3.39
C ALA A 50 -8.53 -5.39 3.54
N ALA A 51 -7.25 -5.06 3.31
CA ALA A 51 -6.73 -3.69 3.35
C ALA A 51 -7.38 -2.80 2.28
N ASN A 52 -7.63 -3.32 1.07
CA ASN A 52 -8.33 -2.56 0.04
C ASN A 52 -9.80 -2.32 0.40
N ILE A 53 -10.49 -3.32 0.96
CA ILE A 53 -11.88 -3.15 1.46
C ILE A 53 -11.91 -2.11 2.58
N PHE A 54 -10.98 -2.19 3.52
CA PHE A 54 -10.87 -1.22 4.60
C PHE A 54 -10.54 0.18 4.08
N ASN A 55 -9.64 0.30 3.12
CA ASN A 55 -9.31 1.57 2.47
C ASN A 55 -10.54 2.17 1.76
N LEU A 56 -11.34 1.35 1.07
CA LEU A 56 -12.58 1.80 0.44
C LEU A 56 -13.55 2.36 1.48
N ILE A 57 -13.77 1.65 2.59
CA ILE A 57 -14.64 2.10 3.68
C ILE A 57 -14.12 3.41 4.27
N LEU A 58 -12.83 3.47 4.63
CA LEU A 58 -12.22 4.69 5.19
C LEU A 58 -12.34 5.87 4.25
N THR A 59 -12.04 5.68 2.96
CA THR A 59 -12.08 6.76 1.97
C THR A 59 -13.51 7.27 1.81
N LEU A 60 -14.51 6.38 1.73
CA LEU A 60 -15.92 6.74 1.64
C LEU A 60 -16.44 7.43 2.92
N SER A 61 -16.06 6.97 4.10
CA SER A 61 -16.44 7.62 5.36
C SER A 61 -15.81 9.01 5.52
N THR A 62 -14.54 9.16 5.10
CA THR A 62 -13.77 10.39 5.29
C THR A 62 -14.01 11.42 4.19
N ILE A 63 -14.59 11.03 3.03
CA ILE A 63 -14.79 11.94 1.89
C ILE A 63 -15.55 13.22 2.27
N ARG A 64 -16.51 13.14 3.20
CA ARG A 64 -17.26 14.33 3.69
C ARG A 64 -16.35 15.34 4.40
N ILE A 65 -15.33 14.87 5.10
CA ILE A 65 -14.34 15.72 5.78
C ILE A 65 -13.43 16.35 4.72
N TRP A 66 -12.94 15.55 3.77
CA TRP A 66 -12.11 16.04 2.66
C TRP A 66 -12.80 17.12 1.83
N VAL A 67 -14.10 16.95 1.53
CA VAL A 67 -14.89 17.95 0.81
C VAL A 67 -15.00 19.27 1.60
N LYS A 68 -15.17 19.22 2.92
CA LYS A 68 -15.19 20.44 3.75
C LYS A 68 -13.85 21.18 3.74
N ILE A 69 -12.73 20.44 3.71
CA ILE A 69 -11.40 21.05 3.61
C ILE A 69 -11.24 21.75 2.25
N LEU A 70 -11.71 21.15 1.16
CA LEU A 70 -11.65 21.75 -0.18
C LEU A 70 -12.55 22.99 -0.34
N GLN A 71 -13.59 23.13 0.50
CA GLN A 71 -14.45 24.33 0.54
C GLN A 71 -13.79 25.50 1.27
N VAL A 72 -12.65 25.31 1.95
CA VAL A 72 -11.91 26.41 2.59
C VAL A 72 -11.35 27.33 1.50
N PRO A 73 -11.54 28.66 1.60
CA PRO A 73 -11.10 29.59 0.57
C PRO A 73 -9.59 29.50 0.32
N LYS A 74 -9.21 29.50 -0.96
CA LYS A 74 -7.81 29.36 -1.43
C LYS A 74 -6.84 30.34 -0.77
N ARG A 75 -7.32 31.51 -0.33
CA ARG A 75 -6.53 32.53 0.38
C ARG A 75 -5.98 32.03 1.73
N ILE A 76 -6.66 31.09 2.39
CA ILE A 76 -6.22 30.47 3.65
C ILE A 76 -5.49 29.15 3.35
N LEU A 77 -5.96 28.41 2.35
CA LEU A 77 -5.46 27.08 2.00
C LEU A 77 -4.03 27.13 1.42
N LEU A 78 -3.72 28.13 0.57
CA LEU A 78 -2.40 28.30 -0.04
C LEU A 78 -1.26 28.57 0.96
N PRO A 79 -1.35 29.52 1.91
CA PRO A 79 -0.28 29.75 2.87
C PRO A 79 -0.05 28.56 3.81
N ILE A 80 -1.09 27.77 4.14
CA ILE A 80 -0.93 26.57 4.97
C ILE A 80 -0.13 25.49 4.22
N ILE A 81 -0.44 25.24 2.94
CA ILE A 81 0.31 24.26 2.14
C ILE A 81 1.74 24.73 1.88
N GLY A 82 1.97 26.02 1.62
CA GLY A 82 3.32 26.52 1.32
C GLY A 82 4.29 26.51 2.50
N ILE A 83 3.78 26.38 3.74
CA ILE A 83 4.59 26.30 4.96
C ILE A 83 4.89 24.85 5.37
N LEU A 84 4.08 23.89 4.90
CA LEU A 84 4.17 22.45 5.21
C LEU A 84 5.17 21.76 4.28
#